data_AF-I4F0G3-F1
#
_entry.id   AF-I4F0G3-F1
#
_cell.length_a   1.000
_cell.length_b   1.000
_cell.length_c   1.000
_cell.angle_alpha   90.00
_cell.angle_beta   90.00
_cell.angle_gamma   90.00
#
_symmetry.space_group_name_H-M   'P 1'
#
loop_
_entity.id
_entity.type
_entity.pdbx_description
1 polymer ?
#
loop_
_entity_poly.entity_id
_entity_poly.type
_entity_poly.pdbx_seq_one_letter_code
_entity_poly.pdbx_strand_id
1 'polypeptide(L)'
;MSTGRATRRSTRPRTARRAAARAARKGADRAERRGRQVPPTVDGFSAALADRGYDGVAEALISRHNQRMQRLHEAAEVLQQCAFPALSGYLPMQLVAQELGAHPGRWPSHSGGTWPDHLAWGLDSVAAAVRLMLAIQPVGAAVLSRTQLERWSSNLRFNSALAQIQGEDTAAWLTRLWTSPGVSLIPRSSSVGALFADLSEVLHGRGPLMPLVWLDVADVTALPTGDQLRLMDTLTDAQLVSLTQLRNCLATAAEEKDWPVLAETAAAIRLIEPAHSWTPDVAATVVPLIPSHFAGLEGQLGALATGHAKSMHALRHGQDPEYPSETWPLFAFGQQRFRALITARRAFEHERELLGERFGEHGIEELGTEAVLSGEMAAMLAVWLRERNTAPLAADAFAVCASALRSAHWLWLEDDDRAMGCLRCVIEQLARARTWRVKPERATRIEATQNATPRDWIEGSGWRRLGLMNRALGEFAHGSTSADWSLARDALVALQSDPQDELARFTGRSHALSALIFMVSVECSAWVDQFSTELGEAYRKVIRINDDQANRAIEALMNRAWNARATPLRRERTTSPHDDRGAAPGGSGDAS
;
A
#
# COMPACT_ATOMS: atom_id res chain seq x y z
N MET A 1 -42.72 -57.89 15.50
CA MET A 1 -41.53 -57.48 16.26
C MET A 1 -40.30 -57.87 15.44
N SER A 2 -39.81 -57.11 14.47
CA SER A 2 -39.04 -55.84 14.50
C SER A 2 -37.80 -55.84 15.41
N THR A 3 -36.63 -56.06 14.79
CA THR A 3 -35.28 -55.49 15.07
C THR A 3 -34.35 -56.03 13.99
N GLY A 4 -33.35 -55.38 13.40
CA GLY A 4 -32.83 -54.02 13.40
C GLY A 4 -31.64 -54.04 12.44
N ARG A 5 -31.71 -53.32 11.31
CA ARG A 5 -30.65 -53.32 10.28
C ARG A 5 -29.79 -52.06 10.45
N ALA A 6 -28.64 -52.22 11.09
CA ALA A 6 -27.68 -51.14 11.31
C ALA A 6 -27.05 -50.69 9.97
N THR A 7 -27.34 -49.46 9.56
CA THR A 7 -26.72 -48.78 8.43
C THR A 7 -25.25 -48.47 8.75
N ARG A 8 -24.33 -49.22 8.13
CA ARG A 8 -22.90 -48.87 8.04
C ARG A 8 -22.74 -47.57 7.25
N ARG A 9 -22.65 -46.44 7.95
CA ARG A 9 -22.25 -45.15 7.37
C ARG A 9 -20.78 -45.24 6.91
N SER A 10 -20.57 -45.03 5.61
CA SER A 10 -19.28 -45.07 4.91
C SER A 10 -18.30 -44.00 5.44
N THR A 11 -17.23 -44.45 6.11
CA THR A 11 -16.09 -43.64 6.58
C THR A 11 -15.04 -43.37 5.49
N ARG A 12 -15.18 -43.97 4.30
CA ARG A 12 -14.23 -43.87 3.17
C ARG A 12 -14.02 -42.47 2.56
N PRO A 13 -15.00 -41.54 2.51
CA PRO A 13 -14.80 -40.24 1.85
C PRO A 13 -13.81 -39.33 2.61
N ARG A 14 -13.80 -39.39 3.96
CA ARG A 14 -12.95 -38.53 4.80
C ARG A 14 -11.48 -38.95 4.77
N THR A 15 -11.20 -40.25 4.65
CA THR A 15 -9.83 -40.77 4.53
C THR A 15 -9.19 -40.44 3.19
N ALA A 16 -9.96 -40.52 2.09
CA ALA A 16 -9.47 -40.18 0.75
C ALA A 16 -9.12 -38.67 0.63
N ARG A 17 -10.00 -37.80 1.13
CA ARG A 17 -9.76 -36.34 1.13
C ARG A 17 -8.55 -35.95 1.98
N ARG A 18 -8.37 -36.57 3.16
CA ARG A 18 -7.18 -36.35 4.00
C ARG A 18 -5.90 -36.84 3.33
N ALA A 19 -5.95 -37.99 2.64
CA ALA A 19 -4.81 -38.51 1.89
C ALA A 19 -4.43 -37.60 0.73
N ALA A 20 -5.41 -37.10 -0.04
CA ALA A 20 -5.19 -36.14 -1.12
C ALA A 20 -4.57 -34.83 -0.62
N ALA A 21 -5.10 -34.26 0.48
CA ALA A 21 -4.53 -33.05 1.09
C ALA A 21 -3.08 -33.26 1.56
N ARG A 22 -2.77 -34.43 2.15
CA ARG A 22 -1.41 -34.77 2.57
C ARG A 22 -0.47 -34.95 1.38
N ALA A 23 -0.94 -35.55 0.29
CA ALA A 23 -0.17 -35.71 -0.94
C ALA A 23 0.11 -34.36 -1.61
N ALA A 24 -0.91 -33.48 -1.68
CA ALA A 24 -0.77 -32.11 -2.18
C ALA A 24 0.26 -31.32 -1.36
N ARG A 25 0.17 -31.37 -0.02
CA ARG A 25 1.17 -30.73 0.86
C ARG A 25 2.59 -31.25 0.63
N LYS A 26 2.78 -32.57 0.53
CA LYS A 26 4.09 -33.16 0.17
C LYS A 26 4.57 -32.73 -1.22
N GLY A 27 3.65 -32.49 -2.15
CA GLY A 27 3.93 -31.91 -3.46
C GLY A 27 4.46 -30.49 -3.34
N ALA A 28 3.71 -29.62 -2.65
CA ALA A 28 4.08 -28.23 -2.39
C ALA A 28 5.43 -28.13 -1.63
N ASP A 29 5.65 -28.93 -0.60
CA ASP A 29 6.92 -28.94 0.15
C ASP A 29 8.11 -29.35 -0.75
N ARG A 30 7.89 -30.24 -1.74
CA ARG A 30 8.93 -30.63 -2.70
C ARG A 30 9.21 -29.52 -3.71
N ALA A 31 8.15 -28.91 -4.26
CA ALA A 31 8.23 -27.77 -5.14
C ALA A 31 8.98 -26.60 -4.47
N GLU A 32 8.63 -26.27 -3.23
CA GLU A 32 9.32 -25.25 -2.43
C GLU A 32 10.81 -25.55 -2.28
N ARG A 33 11.18 -26.77 -1.88
CA ARG A 33 12.59 -27.15 -1.73
C ARG A 33 13.39 -27.02 -3.04
N ARG A 34 12.78 -27.37 -4.17
CA ARG A 34 13.42 -27.24 -5.49
C ARG A 34 13.54 -25.78 -5.91
N GLY A 35 12.48 -24.99 -5.69
CA GLY A 35 12.47 -23.55 -5.97
C GLY A 35 13.57 -22.82 -5.20
N ARG A 36 13.78 -23.14 -3.91
CA ARG A 36 14.85 -22.56 -3.08
C ARG A 36 16.26 -22.82 -3.61
N GLN A 37 16.45 -23.91 -4.36
CA GLN A 37 17.75 -24.28 -4.91
C GLN A 37 18.07 -23.54 -6.20
N VAL A 38 17.11 -22.83 -6.80
CA VAL A 38 17.32 -22.05 -8.02
C VAL A 38 18.01 -20.73 -7.64
N PRO A 39 19.27 -20.51 -8.04
CA PRO A 39 19.92 -19.24 -7.76
C PRO A 39 19.22 -18.12 -8.55
N PRO A 40 19.22 -16.88 -8.03
CA PRO A 40 18.53 -15.75 -8.64
C PRO A 40 19.24 -15.20 -9.88
N THR A 41 19.77 -16.07 -10.74
CA THR A 41 20.50 -15.72 -11.95
C THR A 41 19.76 -16.25 -13.18
N VAL A 42 20.04 -15.67 -14.34
CA VAL A 42 19.49 -16.15 -15.62
C VAL A 42 19.82 -17.62 -15.85
N ASP A 43 21.06 -18.02 -15.55
CA ASP A 43 21.52 -19.41 -15.69
C ASP A 43 20.81 -20.35 -14.72
N GLY A 44 20.56 -19.91 -13.48
CA GLY A 44 19.80 -20.66 -12.49
C GLY A 44 18.39 -20.99 -12.97
N PHE A 45 17.69 -19.96 -13.46
CA PHE A 45 16.35 -20.12 -14.01
C PHE A 45 16.35 -20.98 -15.29
N SER A 46 17.38 -20.83 -16.15
CA SER A 46 17.53 -21.63 -17.36
C SER A 46 17.76 -23.11 -17.04
N ALA A 47 18.58 -23.41 -16.03
CA ALA A 47 18.79 -24.77 -15.54
C ALA A 47 17.51 -25.36 -14.93
N ALA A 48 16.75 -24.57 -14.18
CA ALA A 48 15.45 -25.00 -13.64
C ALA A 48 14.43 -25.30 -14.75
N LEU A 49 14.41 -24.48 -15.81
CA LEU A 49 13.60 -24.72 -17.00
C LEU A 49 14.02 -26.01 -17.72
N ALA A 50 15.32 -26.24 -17.92
CA ALA A 50 15.81 -27.45 -18.60
C ALA A 50 15.46 -28.73 -17.84
N ASP A 51 15.54 -28.71 -16.50
CA ASP A 51 15.25 -29.87 -15.64
C ASP A 51 13.74 -30.14 -15.49
N ARG A 52 12.92 -29.08 -15.37
CA ARG A 52 11.52 -29.21 -14.89
C ARG A 52 10.49 -28.49 -15.75
N GLY A 53 10.88 -27.96 -16.91
CA GLY A 53 9.99 -27.17 -17.75
C GLY A 53 9.57 -25.86 -17.08
N TYR A 54 8.42 -25.32 -17.51
CA TYR A 54 7.89 -24.07 -16.96
C TYR A 54 7.51 -24.17 -15.48
N ASP A 55 7.21 -25.37 -14.97
CA ASP A 55 6.98 -25.61 -13.54
C ASP A 55 8.24 -25.24 -12.72
N GLY A 56 9.44 -25.51 -13.23
CA GLY A 56 10.69 -25.12 -12.57
C GLY A 56 10.83 -23.60 -12.37
N VAL A 57 10.34 -22.81 -13.33
CA VAL A 57 10.31 -21.35 -13.26
C VAL A 57 9.27 -20.88 -12.24
N ALA A 58 8.05 -21.43 -12.29
CA ALA A 58 7.00 -21.12 -11.32
C ALA A 58 7.42 -21.45 -9.88
N GLU A 59 8.01 -22.63 -9.67
CA GLU A 59 8.54 -23.06 -8.37
C GLU A 59 9.59 -22.09 -7.82
N ALA A 60 10.50 -21.60 -8.66
CA ALA A 60 11.52 -20.63 -8.27
C ALA A 60 10.92 -19.28 -7.82
N LEU A 61 9.96 -18.75 -8.59
CA LEU A 61 9.29 -17.48 -8.27
C LEU A 61 8.47 -17.59 -6.97
N ILE A 62 7.65 -18.64 -6.83
CA ILE A 62 6.86 -18.88 -5.62
C ILE A 62 7.77 -19.08 -4.41
N SER A 63 8.88 -19.81 -4.57
CA SER A 63 9.81 -20.01 -3.47
C SER A 63 10.55 -18.73 -3.06
N ARG A 64 10.89 -17.84 -4.00
CA ARG A 64 11.42 -16.50 -3.64
C ARG A 64 10.43 -15.71 -2.80
N HIS A 65 9.15 -15.72 -3.17
CA HIS A 65 8.09 -15.10 -2.38
C HIS A 65 8.04 -15.70 -0.96
N ASN A 66 8.07 -17.02 -0.84
CA ASN A 66 8.03 -17.71 0.46
C ASN A 66 9.26 -17.41 1.32
N GLN A 67 10.45 -17.33 0.72
CA GLN A 67 11.68 -16.91 1.42
C GLN A 67 11.57 -15.48 1.93
N ARG A 68 11.03 -14.55 1.13
CA ARG A 68 10.77 -13.17 1.57
C ARG A 68 9.80 -13.12 2.75
N MET A 69 8.75 -13.95 2.75
CA MET A 69 7.82 -14.05 3.88
C MET A 69 8.47 -14.66 5.12
N GLN A 70 9.33 -15.67 4.95
CA GLN A 70 10.10 -16.28 6.05
C GLN A 70 11.04 -15.26 6.69
N ARG A 71 11.72 -14.43 5.88
CA ARG A 71 12.61 -13.38 6.37
C ARG A 71 11.92 -12.43 7.35
N LEU A 72 10.62 -12.16 7.18
CA LEU A 72 9.89 -11.28 8.10
C LEU A 72 9.89 -11.82 9.54
N HIS A 73 9.87 -13.15 9.70
CA HIS A 73 9.99 -13.79 11.01
C HIS A 73 11.40 -13.64 11.58
N GLU A 74 12.43 -13.81 10.75
CA GLU A 74 13.83 -13.72 11.15
C GLU A 74 14.25 -12.29 11.50
N ALA A 75 13.73 -11.30 10.77
CA ALA A 75 13.98 -9.88 11.00
C ALA A 75 13.00 -9.25 12.02
N ALA A 76 12.07 -10.03 12.58
CA ALA A 76 10.93 -9.53 13.34
C ALA A 76 11.35 -8.63 14.51
N GLU A 77 12.34 -9.04 15.29
CA GLU A 77 12.79 -8.30 16.47
C GLU A 77 13.31 -6.91 16.08
N VAL A 78 14.24 -6.86 15.14
CA VAL A 78 14.88 -5.63 14.68
C VAL A 78 13.88 -4.69 14.00
N LEU A 79 12.99 -5.22 13.14
CA LEU A 79 11.97 -4.41 12.48
C LEU A 79 10.96 -3.83 13.48
N GLN A 80 10.57 -4.60 14.50
CA GLN A 80 9.69 -4.12 15.57
C GLN A 80 10.35 -2.99 16.38
N GLN A 81 11.64 -3.12 16.72
CA GLN A 81 12.38 -2.08 17.42
C GLN A 81 12.44 -0.76 16.65
N CYS A 82 12.48 -0.81 15.31
CA CYS A 82 12.44 0.40 14.48
C CYS A 82 11.03 0.97 14.30
N ALA A 83 10.01 0.11 14.12
CA ALA A 83 8.70 0.57 13.66
C ALA A 83 7.66 0.78 14.78
N PHE A 84 7.69 -0.03 15.85
CA PHE A 84 6.72 0.08 16.95
C PHE A 84 6.85 1.32 17.84
N PRO A 85 8.03 1.94 18.05
CA PRO A 85 8.11 3.17 18.82
C PRO A 85 7.18 4.28 18.30
N ALA A 86 6.91 4.32 16.98
CA ALA A 86 5.96 5.25 16.37
C ALA A 86 4.50 5.03 16.81
N LEU A 87 4.16 3.87 17.35
CA LEU A 87 2.80 3.54 17.81
C LEU A 87 2.60 3.72 19.32
N SER A 88 3.59 4.23 20.05
CA SER A 88 3.53 4.42 21.51
C SER A 88 2.36 5.32 21.92
N GLY A 89 2.21 6.46 21.26
CA GLY A 89 1.09 7.38 21.52
C GLY A 89 -0.24 6.95 20.90
N TYR A 90 -0.29 5.88 20.10
CA TYR A 90 -1.46 5.53 19.31
C TYR A 90 -2.68 5.26 20.20
N LEU A 91 -2.52 4.41 21.21
CA LEU A 91 -3.63 3.99 22.08
C LEU A 91 -4.28 5.18 22.81
N PRO A 92 -3.53 6.03 23.55
CA PRO A 92 -4.14 7.20 24.19
C PRO A 92 -4.72 8.21 23.19
N MET A 93 -4.10 8.44 22.03
CA MET A 93 -4.69 9.32 21.01
C MET A 93 -5.99 8.76 20.43
N GLN A 94 -6.07 7.44 20.26
CA GLN A 94 -7.29 6.78 19.82
C GLN A 94 -8.40 6.91 20.87
N LEU A 95 -8.08 6.83 22.16
CA LEU A 95 -9.02 7.10 23.24
C LEU A 95 -9.56 8.53 23.14
N VAL A 96 -8.68 9.53 23.05
CA VAL A 96 -9.08 10.93 22.88
C VAL A 96 -9.99 11.10 21.66
N ALA A 97 -9.64 10.51 20.52
CA ALA A 97 -10.47 10.58 19.31
C ALA A 97 -11.87 9.98 19.54
N GLN A 98 -11.98 8.86 20.27
CA GLN A 98 -13.27 8.25 20.60
C GLN A 98 -14.09 9.12 21.56
N GLU A 99 -13.47 9.72 22.57
CA GLU A 99 -14.17 10.66 23.47
C GLU A 99 -14.66 11.90 22.71
N LEU A 100 -13.91 12.35 21.69
CA LEU A 100 -14.34 13.41 20.78
C LEU A 100 -15.45 12.98 19.81
N GLY A 101 -15.80 11.69 19.74
CA GLY A 101 -16.91 11.16 18.95
C GLY A 101 -16.51 10.34 17.73
N ALA A 102 -15.23 9.98 17.57
CA ALA A 102 -14.81 9.07 16.49
C ALA A 102 -15.45 7.68 16.68
N HIS A 103 -15.99 7.12 15.60
CA HIS A 103 -16.70 5.86 15.66
C HIS A 103 -15.71 4.68 15.83
N PRO A 104 -15.79 3.88 16.92
CA PRO A 104 -14.81 2.83 17.20
C PRO A 104 -14.85 1.67 16.19
N GLY A 105 -16.00 1.44 15.58
CA GLY A 105 -16.19 0.39 14.56
C GLY A 105 -15.95 0.86 13.12
N ARG A 106 -15.41 2.07 12.90
CA ARG A 106 -15.16 2.55 11.53
C ARG A 106 -14.12 1.68 10.83
N TRP A 107 -14.18 1.62 9.50
CA TRP A 107 -13.16 0.91 8.73
C TRP A 107 -11.82 1.65 8.81
N PRO A 108 -10.68 0.95 8.95
CA PRO A 108 -9.40 1.64 9.13
C PRO A 108 -9.01 2.57 7.98
N SER A 109 -9.32 2.20 6.74
CA SER A 109 -9.03 2.97 5.53
C SER A 109 -10.02 4.13 5.30
N HIS A 110 -11.16 4.16 6.00
CA HIS A 110 -12.22 5.14 5.79
C HIS A 110 -12.02 6.38 6.68
N SER A 111 -11.94 7.55 6.05
CA SER A 111 -11.73 8.83 6.72
C SER A 111 -12.94 9.32 7.54
N GLY A 112 -14.12 8.76 7.31
CA GLY A 112 -15.35 9.16 8.00
C GLY A 112 -15.94 10.46 7.49
N GLY A 113 -17.08 10.84 8.06
CA GLY A 113 -17.79 12.09 7.75
C GLY A 113 -17.56 13.20 8.79
N THR A 114 -16.89 12.89 9.90
CA THR A 114 -16.65 13.82 11.00
C THR A 114 -15.16 14.12 11.17
N TRP A 115 -14.82 15.26 11.78
CA TRP A 115 -13.43 15.59 12.07
C TRP A 115 -12.75 14.58 13.02
N PRO A 116 -13.38 14.12 14.12
CA PRO A 116 -12.81 13.06 14.96
C PRO A 116 -12.55 11.75 14.21
N ASP A 117 -13.45 11.32 13.31
CA ASP A 117 -13.20 10.14 12.47
C ASP A 117 -11.99 10.34 11.57
N HIS A 118 -11.84 11.55 11.01
CA HIS A 118 -10.71 11.89 10.14
C HIS A 118 -9.38 11.88 10.88
N LEU A 119 -9.35 12.38 12.13
CA LEU A 119 -8.18 12.28 13.01
C LEU A 119 -7.83 10.83 13.32
N ALA A 120 -8.85 10.02 13.65
CA ALA A 120 -8.65 8.61 13.92
C ALA A 120 -8.18 7.85 12.66
N TRP A 121 -8.64 8.22 11.46
CA TRP A 121 -8.12 7.69 10.19
C TRP A 121 -6.65 8.04 9.97
N GLY A 122 -6.21 9.22 10.40
CA GLY A 122 -4.79 9.56 10.43
C GLY A 122 -3.98 8.59 11.28
N LEU A 123 -4.47 8.25 12.48
CA LEU A 123 -3.84 7.24 13.33
C LEU A 123 -3.78 5.88 12.61
N ASP A 124 -4.90 5.39 12.08
CA ASP A 124 -4.94 4.11 11.32
C ASP A 124 -3.98 4.09 10.13
N SER A 125 -3.78 5.24 9.49
CA SER A 125 -2.85 5.40 8.37
C SER A 125 -1.40 5.21 8.79
N VAL A 126 -1.03 5.69 9.98
CA VAL A 126 0.30 5.46 10.57
C VAL A 126 0.51 3.98 10.86
N ALA A 127 -0.47 3.30 11.45
CA ALA A 127 -0.40 1.86 11.69
C ALA A 127 -0.28 1.04 10.38
N ALA A 128 -0.97 1.46 9.33
CA ALA A 128 -0.84 0.85 8.00
C ALA A 128 0.55 1.06 7.39
N ALA A 129 1.14 2.26 7.52
CA ALA A 129 2.51 2.52 7.08
C ALA A 129 3.54 1.69 7.86
N VAL A 130 3.40 1.62 9.20
CA VAL A 130 4.23 0.79 10.08
C VAL A 130 4.14 -0.69 9.69
N ARG A 131 2.96 -1.19 9.34
CA ARG A 131 2.83 -2.56 8.83
C ARG A 131 3.65 -2.77 7.56
N LEU A 132 3.58 -1.86 6.60
CA LEU A 132 4.33 -1.97 5.35
C LEU A 132 5.84 -1.89 5.60
N MET A 133 6.28 -1.10 6.58
CA MET A 133 7.67 -1.11 7.05
C MET A 133 8.08 -2.46 7.64
N LEU A 134 7.26 -3.05 8.53
CA LEU A 134 7.49 -4.38 9.10
C LEU A 134 7.46 -5.50 8.04
N ALA A 135 6.73 -5.28 6.94
CA ALA A 135 6.70 -6.18 5.79
C ALA A 135 7.86 -5.95 4.79
N ILE A 136 8.74 -4.99 5.06
CA ILE A 136 9.82 -4.53 4.15
C ILE A 136 9.22 -4.16 2.78
N GLN A 137 8.14 -3.39 2.78
CA GLN A 137 7.46 -2.84 1.60
C GLN A 137 7.61 -1.32 1.57
N PRO A 138 8.83 -0.81 1.28
CA PRO A 138 9.15 0.60 1.45
C PRO A 138 8.39 1.52 0.49
N VAL A 139 8.04 1.04 -0.72
CA VAL A 139 7.28 1.86 -1.68
C VAL A 139 5.86 2.10 -1.17
N GLY A 140 5.18 1.07 -0.68
CA GLY A 140 3.87 1.22 -0.06
C GLY A 140 3.93 2.11 1.18
N ALA A 141 4.90 1.87 2.08
CA ALA A 141 5.12 2.72 3.24
C ALA A 141 5.34 4.19 2.84
N ALA A 142 6.13 4.44 1.79
CA ALA A 142 6.38 5.79 1.30
C ALA A 142 5.13 6.46 0.70
N VAL A 143 4.30 5.73 -0.06
CA VAL A 143 3.01 6.24 -0.54
C VAL A 143 2.16 6.70 0.64
N LEU A 144 1.95 5.84 1.64
CA LEU A 144 1.13 6.17 2.81
C LEU A 144 1.71 7.35 3.60
N SER A 145 3.03 7.35 3.84
CA SER A 145 3.74 8.42 4.55
C SER A 145 3.57 9.76 3.85
N ARG A 146 3.80 9.79 2.53
CA ARG A 146 3.65 10.99 1.71
C ARG A 146 2.22 11.50 1.72
N THR A 147 1.23 10.62 1.52
CA THR A 147 -0.19 10.99 1.57
C THR A 147 -0.55 11.64 2.92
N GLN A 148 -0.04 11.10 4.05
CA GLN A 148 -0.24 11.71 5.36
C GLN A 148 0.41 13.09 5.48
N LEU A 149 1.67 13.23 5.07
CA LEU A 149 2.35 14.54 5.07
C LEU A 149 1.58 15.57 4.25
N GLU A 150 1.10 15.22 3.05
CA GLU A 150 0.30 16.13 2.22
C GLU A 150 -1.03 16.52 2.90
N ARG A 151 -1.71 15.56 3.55
CA ARG A 151 -2.98 15.82 4.24
C ARG A 151 -2.82 16.77 5.41
N TRP A 152 -1.82 16.53 6.26
CA TRP A 152 -1.57 17.33 7.46
C TRP A 152 -0.95 18.69 7.12
N SER A 153 -0.16 18.77 6.05
CA SER A 153 0.28 20.04 5.48
C SER A 153 -0.91 20.84 4.92
N SER A 154 -1.89 20.19 4.29
CA SER A 154 -3.11 20.86 3.83
C SER A 154 -3.93 21.42 4.99
N ASN A 155 -4.01 20.69 6.11
CA ASN A 155 -4.63 21.19 7.35
C ASN A 155 -3.87 22.40 7.91
N LEU A 156 -2.54 22.33 8.02
CA LEU A 156 -1.73 23.45 8.48
C LEU A 156 -1.87 24.68 7.60
N ARG A 157 -1.82 24.51 6.27
CA ARG A 157 -2.02 25.60 5.31
C ARG A 157 -3.36 26.30 5.53
N PHE A 158 -4.43 25.54 5.78
CA PHE A 158 -5.75 26.11 6.04
C PHE A 158 -5.75 26.98 7.31
N ASN A 159 -5.09 26.52 8.37
CA ASN A 159 -5.08 27.21 9.67
C ASN A 159 -4.06 28.37 9.76
N SER A 160 -2.92 28.28 9.08
CA SER A 160 -1.87 29.31 9.13
C SER A 160 -1.97 30.36 8.02
N ALA A 161 -2.84 30.14 7.03
CA ALA A 161 -2.93 30.91 5.79
C ALA A 161 -1.60 30.99 4.99
N LEU A 162 -0.62 30.12 5.26
CA LEU A 162 0.66 30.09 4.56
C LEU A 162 0.56 29.31 3.24
N ALA A 163 0.18 30.02 2.18
CA ALA A 163 0.22 29.48 0.83
C ALA A 163 1.65 29.26 0.33
N GLN A 164 1.80 28.33 -0.62
CA GLN A 164 3.01 28.17 -1.40
C GLN A 164 3.22 29.41 -2.28
N ILE A 165 4.43 29.96 -2.26
CA ILE A 165 4.78 31.13 -3.05
C ILE A 165 5.01 30.68 -4.51
N GLN A 166 4.69 31.54 -5.47
CA GLN A 166 4.92 31.22 -6.88
C GLN A 166 6.41 30.96 -7.13
N GLY A 167 6.71 29.80 -7.73
CA GLY A 167 8.09 29.36 -8.01
C GLY A 167 8.81 28.70 -6.82
N GLU A 168 8.19 28.66 -5.64
CA GLU A 168 8.72 27.92 -4.49
C GLU A 168 8.57 26.42 -4.73
N ASP A 169 9.66 25.67 -4.56
CA ASP A 169 9.60 24.21 -4.59
C ASP A 169 8.72 23.65 -3.46
N THR A 170 8.07 22.51 -3.70
CA THR A 170 7.14 21.92 -2.73
C THR A 170 7.85 21.54 -1.43
N ALA A 171 9.08 21.02 -1.47
CA ALA A 171 9.83 20.69 -0.26
C ALA A 171 10.23 21.94 0.53
N ALA A 172 10.60 23.02 -0.17
CA ALA A 172 10.91 24.31 0.46
C ALA A 172 9.66 24.88 1.16
N TRP A 173 8.51 24.88 0.46
CA TRP A 173 7.23 25.30 1.02
C TRP A 173 6.84 24.49 2.25
N LEU A 174 6.94 23.16 2.19
CA LEU A 174 6.65 22.30 3.33
C LEU A 174 7.55 22.61 4.51
N THR A 175 8.86 22.79 4.28
CA THR A 175 9.77 23.20 5.37
C THR A 175 9.30 24.49 6.02
N ARG A 176 9.02 25.54 5.23
CA ARG A 176 8.55 26.83 5.73
C ARG A 176 7.22 26.74 6.49
N LEU A 177 6.27 25.96 5.98
CA LEU A 177 4.97 25.74 6.60
C LEU A 177 5.11 25.08 7.97
N TRP A 178 5.90 24.03 8.04
CA TRP A 178 6.09 23.23 9.25
C TRP A 178 7.02 23.87 10.29
N THR A 179 7.78 24.89 9.91
CA THR A 179 8.57 25.73 10.84
C THR A 179 7.87 27.04 11.21
N SER A 180 6.61 27.24 10.80
CA SER A 180 5.89 28.48 11.09
C SER A 180 5.58 28.64 12.59
N PRO A 181 5.53 29.89 13.11
CA PRO A 181 5.16 30.13 14.51
C PRO A 181 3.83 29.47 14.87
N GLY A 182 3.78 28.78 16.00
CA GLY A 182 2.60 28.04 16.46
C GLY A 182 2.53 26.58 16.01
N VAL A 183 3.39 26.15 15.08
CA VAL A 183 3.54 24.72 14.76
C VAL A 183 4.55 24.10 15.72
N SER A 184 4.07 23.24 16.61
CA SER A 184 4.93 22.47 17.51
C SER A 184 5.39 21.19 16.82
N LEU A 185 6.70 21.05 16.63
CA LEU A 185 7.34 19.83 16.13
C LEU A 185 8.30 19.27 17.17
N ILE A 186 8.33 17.94 17.27
CA ILE A 186 9.42 17.25 17.96
C ILE A 186 10.70 17.50 17.14
N PRO A 187 11.83 17.89 17.76
CA PRO A 187 13.11 18.03 17.05
C PRO A 187 13.46 16.77 16.26
N ARG A 188 13.91 16.95 15.01
CA ARG A 188 14.27 15.86 14.09
C ARG A 188 15.64 16.10 13.44
N SER A 189 16.19 15.02 12.91
CA SER A 189 17.39 15.02 12.06
C SER A 189 17.13 15.71 10.71
N SER A 190 15.93 15.54 10.15
CA SER A 190 15.54 16.04 8.83
C SER A 190 14.37 17.02 8.89
N SER A 191 14.37 18.02 7.99
CA SER A 191 13.21 18.90 7.81
C SER A 191 12.05 18.15 7.14
N VAL A 192 10.81 18.63 7.33
CA VAL A 192 9.64 18.00 6.69
C VAL A 192 9.73 18.04 5.16
N GLY A 193 10.33 19.11 4.60
CA GLY A 193 10.60 19.19 3.17
C GLY A 193 11.55 18.10 2.68
N ALA A 194 12.64 17.85 3.40
CA ALA A 194 13.60 16.80 3.06
C ALA A 194 12.94 15.41 3.13
N LEU A 195 12.16 15.13 4.18
CA LEU A 195 11.37 13.90 4.29
C LEU A 195 10.43 13.74 3.09
N PHE A 196 9.69 14.78 2.73
CA PHE A 196 8.79 14.74 1.57
C PHE A 196 9.54 14.49 0.26
N ALA A 197 10.69 15.12 0.06
CA ALA A 197 11.54 14.91 -1.10
C ALA A 197 12.01 13.46 -1.18
N ASP A 198 12.58 12.91 -0.11
CA ASP A 198 13.08 11.52 -0.08
C ASP A 198 11.96 10.50 -0.37
N LEU A 199 10.78 10.72 0.23
CA LEU A 199 9.60 9.91 -0.04
C LEU A 199 9.14 10.04 -1.50
N SER A 200 9.22 11.22 -2.11
CA SER A 200 8.83 11.38 -3.51
C SER A 200 9.85 10.74 -4.45
N GLU A 201 11.14 10.86 -4.16
CA GLU A 201 12.23 10.33 -4.97
C GLU A 201 12.14 8.79 -5.09
N VAL A 202 11.87 8.09 -3.99
CA VAL A 202 11.78 6.62 -4.01
C VAL A 202 10.61 6.11 -4.84
N LEU A 203 9.49 6.84 -4.88
CA LEU A 203 8.35 6.52 -5.76
C LEU A 203 8.70 6.70 -7.24
N HIS A 204 9.70 7.53 -7.54
CA HIS A 204 10.25 7.72 -8.87
C HIS A 204 11.43 6.78 -9.19
N GLY A 205 11.81 5.88 -8.28
CA GLY A 205 12.92 4.95 -8.48
C GLY A 205 14.28 5.64 -8.43
N ARG A 206 14.42 6.60 -7.51
CA ARG A 206 15.64 7.38 -7.25
C ARG A 206 15.72 7.78 -5.76
N GLY A 207 16.80 8.47 -5.39
CA GLY A 207 16.97 9.04 -4.05
C GLY A 207 17.48 8.06 -2.98
N PRO A 208 17.62 8.55 -1.73
CA PRO A 208 18.37 7.88 -0.69
C PRO A 208 17.68 6.63 -0.13
N LEU A 209 16.37 6.46 -0.35
CA LEU A 209 15.61 5.30 0.15
C LEU A 209 15.64 4.08 -0.79
N MET A 210 16.23 4.19 -1.98
CA MET A 210 16.36 3.06 -2.91
C MET A 210 17.03 1.79 -2.32
N PRO A 211 18.02 1.87 -1.41
CA PRO A 211 18.56 0.69 -0.75
C PRO A 211 17.51 -0.15 0.00
N LEU A 212 16.43 0.46 0.50
CA LEU A 212 15.31 -0.28 1.09
C LEU A 212 14.51 -1.05 0.04
N VAL A 213 14.30 -0.45 -1.13
CA VAL A 213 13.61 -1.13 -2.25
C VAL A 213 14.43 -2.33 -2.70
N TRP A 214 15.75 -2.19 -2.78
CA TRP A 214 16.67 -3.28 -3.11
C TRP A 214 16.70 -4.38 -2.05
N LEU A 215 16.57 -4.04 -0.76
CA LEU A 215 16.36 -5.01 0.31
C LEU A 215 15.07 -5.82 0.10
N ASP A 216 13.97 -5.20 -0.33
CA ASP A 216 12.73 -5.91 -0.65
C ASP A 216 12.90 -6.88 -1.83
N VAL A 217 13.51 -6.43 -2.93
CA VAL A 217 13.46 -7.16 -4.21
C VAL A 217 14.61 -8.13 -4.48
N ALA A 218 15.85 -7.81 -4.07
CA ALA A 218 17.02 -8.62 -4.40
C ALA A 218 17.37 -9.57 -3.26
N ASP A 219 17.50 -9.03 -2.05
CA ASP A 219 18.10 -9.70 -0.90
C ASP A 219 17.07 -10.43 -0.03
N VAL A 220 16.20 -11.24 -0.66
CA VAL A 220 15.00 -11.82 -0.02
C VAL A 220 15.27 -12.71 1.21
N THR A 221 16.52 -13.09 1.47
CA THR A 221 16.97 -13.84 2.65
C THR A 221 17.91 -13.05 3.58
N ALA A 222 18.41 -11.89 3.17
CA ALA A 222 19.33 -11.12 4.00
C ALA A 222 18.57 -10.30 5.04
N LEU A 223 19.08 -10.28 6.27
CA LEU A 223 18.56 -9.39 7.31
C LEU A 223 18.93 -7.92 6.99
N PRO A 224 18.10 -6.95 7.41
CA PRO A 224 18.40 -5.54 7.22
C PRO A 224 19.74 -5.15 7.87
N THR A 225 20.55 -4.37 7.17
CA THR A 225 21.79 -3.79 7.71
C THR A 225 21.49 -2.56 8.57
N GLY A 226 22.45 -2.13 9.40
CA GLY A 226 22.31 -0.90 10.19
C GLY A 226 22.04 0.35 9.35
N ASP A 227 22.59 0.44 8.12
CA ASP A 227 22.27 1.53 7.18
C ASP A 227 20.82 1.47 6.70
N GLN A 228 20.33 0.28 6.37
CA GLN A 228 18.93 0.10 5.97
C GLN A 228 17.98 0.43 7.12
N LEU A 229 18.30 0.05 8.36
CA LEU A 229 17.49 0.43 9.52
C LEU A 229 17.47 1.95 9.71
N ARG A 230 18.60 2.65 9.54
CA ARG A 230 18.63 4.12 9.55
C ARG A 230 17.77 4.74 8.44
N LEU A 231 17.73 4.14 7.26
CA LEU A 231 16.83 4.61 6.19
C LEU A 231 15.36 4.35 6.52
N MET A 232 15.03 3.30 7.27
CA MET A 232 13.67 3.09 7.79
C MET A 232 13.29 4.19 8.79
N ASP A 233 14.24 4.74 9.54
CA ASP A 233 13.97 5.88 10.44
C ASP A 233 13.44 7.10 9.68
N THR A 234 13.80 7.31 8.41
CA THR A 234 13.20 8.36 7.56
C THR A 234 11.70 8.17 7.38
N LEU A 235 11.24 6.92 7.19
CA LEU A 235 9.80 6.60 7.12
C LEU A 235 9.14 6.82 8.47
N THR A 236 9.79 6.38 9.56
CA THR A 236 9.33 6.61 10.94
C THR A 236 9.20 8.11 11.27
N ASP A 237 10.17 8.92 10.89
CA ASP A 237 10.17 10.37 11.10
C ASP A 237 9.01 11.04 10.37
N ALA A 238 8.71 10.62 9.13
CA ALA A 238 7.54 11.10 8.40
C ALA A 238 6.22 10.74 9.11
N GLN A 239 6.12 9.55 9.71
CA GLN A 239 4.98 9.18 10.54
C GLN A 239 4.89 10.05 11.79
N LEU A 240 6.01 10.33 12.44
CA LEU A 240 6.03 11.11 13.67
C LEU A 240 5.69 12.58 13.47
N VAL A 241 6.04 13.17 12.32
CA VAL A 241 5.54 14.49 11.91
C VAL A 241 4.01 14.47 11.84
N SER A 242 3.44 13.44 11.20
CA SER A 242 1.99 13.27 11.08
C SER A 242 1.31 13.07 12.44
N LEU A 243 1.88 12.23 13.32
CA LEU A 243 1.40 12.00 14.68
C LEU A 243 1.45 13.26 15.54
N THR A 244 2.48 14.09 15.36
CA THR A 244 2.60 15.35 16.09
C THR A 244 1.45 16.28 15.74
N GLN A 245 1.14 16.42 14.45
CA GLN A 245 0.01 17.23 14.03
C GLN A 245 -1.33 16.63 14.46
N LEU A 246 -1.49 15.31 14.37
CA LEU A 246 -2.69 14.62 14.85
C LEU A 246 -2.95 14.87 16.33
N ARG A 247 -1.92 14.75 17.17
CA ARG A 247 -2.01 15.06 18.60
C ARG A 247 -2.44 16.50 18.84
N ASN A 248 -1.85 17.46 18.14
CA ASN A 248 -2.21 18.87 18.26
C ASN A 248 -3.66 19.09 17.84
N CYS A 249 -4.11 18.49 16.73
CA CYS A 249 -5.50 18.60 16.29
C CYS A 249 -6.49 17.94 17.26
N LEU A 250 -6.12 16.84 17.94
CA LEU A 250 -6.94 16.24 18.98
C LEU A 250 -7.08 17.16 20.20
N ALA A 251 -5.98 17.82 20.62
CA ALA A 251 -6.01 18.81 21.69
C ALA A 251 -6.92 19.99 21.31
N THR A 252 -6.74 20.58 20.13
CA THR A 252 -7.57 21.69 19.64
C THR A 252 -9.05 21.30 19.55
N ALA A 253 -9.37 20.11 19.05
CA ALA A 253 -10.76 19.64 18.98
C ALA A 253 -11.41 19.44 20.36
N ALA A 254 -10.60 19.14 21.40
CA ALA A 254 -11.08 19.10 22.79
C ALA A 254 -11.28 20.51 23.37
N GLU A 255 -10.39 21.46 23.07
CA GLU A 255 -10.55 22.88 23.44
C GLU A 255 -11.82 23.49 22.84
N GLU A 256 -12.10 23.22 21.56
CA GLU A 256 -13.30 23.69 20.87
C GLU A 256 -14.60 23.16 21.49
N LYS A 257 -14.53 22.04 22.23
CA LYS A 257 -15.65 21.47 23.00
C LYS A 257 -15.72 21.95 24.46
N ASP A 258 -14.83 22.86 24.86
CA ASP A 258 -14.67 23.33 26.24
C ASP A 258 -14.31 22.19 27.21
N TRP A 259 -13.43 21.28 26.77
CA TRP A 259 -12.93 20.15 27.56
C TRP A 259 -11.44 20.32 27.91
N PRO A 260 -11.08 21.28 28.78
CA PRO A 260 -9.68 21.67 29.01
C PRO A 260 -8.79 20.54 29.53
N VAL A 261 -9.33 19.66 30.37
CA VAL A 261 -8.59 18.50 30.90
C VAL A 261 -8.23 17.51 29.79
N LEU A 262 -9.16 17.26 28.85
CA LEU A 262 -8.89 16.35 27.73
C LEU A 262 -7.90 16.98 26.75
N ALA A 263 -7.99 18.29 26.51
CA ALA A 263 -7.05 19.03 25.69
C ALA A 263 -5.62 18.95 26.24
N GLU A 264 -5.44 19.24 27.53
CA GLU A 264 -4.15 19.13 28.22
C GLU A 264 -3.62 17.68 28.17
N THR A 265 -4.49 16.71 28.43
CA THR A 265 -4.15 15.27 28.33
C THR A 265 -3.67 14.92 26.94
N ALA A 266 -4.40 15.33 25.89
CA ALA A 266 -4.06 15.07 24.51
C ALA A 266 -2.71 15.70 24.13
N ALA A 267 -2.48 16.96 24.52
CA ALA A 267 -1.23 17.67 24.28
C ALA A 267 -0.03 17.01 24.98
N ALA A 268 -0.27 16.42 26.16
CA ALA A 268 0.74 15.72 26.96
C ALA A 268 1.07 14.29 26.47
N ILE A 269 0.32 13.74 25.51
CA ILE A 269 0.59 12.40 24.98
C ILE A 269 2.01 12.34 24.38
N ARG A 270 2.79 11.40 24.89
CA ARG A 270 4.11 11.06 24.37
C ARG A 270 3.96 10.24 23.10
N LEU A 271 4.61 10.69 22.03
CA LEU A 271 4.52 10.06 20.72
C LEU A 271 5.53 8.93 20.52
N ILE A 272 6.66 9.00 21.23
CA ILE A 272 7.71 7.99 21.22
C ILE A 272 8.00 7.61 22.66
N GLU A 273 7.94 6.31 22.93
CA GLU A 273 8.51 5.71 24.13
C GLU A 273 9.30 4.46 23.72
N PRO A 274 10.24 3.98 24.55
CA PRO A 274 10.85 2.67 24.33
C PRO A 274 9.76 1.60 24.23
N ALA A 275 9.59 1.04 23.04
CA ALA A 275 8.69 -0.09 22.84
C ALA A 275 9.42 -1.37 23.23
N HIS A 276 9.12 -1.90 24.42
CA HIS A 276 9.53 -3.25 24.81
C HIS A 276 8.51 -4.32 24.39
N SER A 277 7.44 -3.91 23.68
CA SER A 277 6.50 -4.83 23.03
C SER A 277 7.18 -5.60 21.90
N TRP A 278 7.32 -6.90 22.10
CA TRP A 278 7.74 -7.84 21.07
C TRP A 278 6.70 -8.94 20.90
N THR A 279 6.32 -9.24 19.65
CA THR A 279 5.62 -10.47 19.32
C THR A 279 6.57 -11.45 18.63
N PRO A 280 6.66 -12.71 19.09
CA PRO A 280 7.42 -13.75 18.40
C PRO A 280 6.87 -14.04 17.00
N ASP A 281 5.56 -13.83 16.80
CA ASP A 281 4.89 -14.07 15.53
C ASP A 281 4.42 -12.75 14.93
N VAL A 282 5.37 -11.97 14.41
CA VAL A 282 5.08 -10.77 13.63
C VAL A 282 4.35 -11.13 12.33
N ALA A 283 4.62 -12.33 11.78
CA ALA A 283 4.08 -12.76 10.49
C ALA A 283 2.56 -12.73 10.51
N ALA A 284 1.91 -13.32 11.51
CA ALA A 284 0.46 -13.30 11.65
C ALA A 284 -0.15 -11.89 11.74
N THR A 285 0.64 -10.89 12.13
CA THR A 285 0.18 -9.50 12.21
C THR A 285 0.41 -8.70 10.92
N VAL A 286 1.36 -9.11 10.07
CA VAL A 286 1.72 -8.37 8.84
C VAL A 286 1.22 -9.01 7.55
N VAL A 287 1.00 -10.33 7.53
CA VAL A 287 0.60 -11.09 6.33
C VAL A 287 -0.62 -10.50 5.61
N PRO A 288 -0.73 -10.69 4.28
CA PRO A 288 -1.88 -10.25 3.52
C PRO A 288 -3.15 -10.99 3.98
N LEU A 289 -4.30 -10.29 3.93
CA LEU A 289 -5.60 -10.80 4.33
C LEU A 289 -6.25 -11.58 3.19
N ILE A 290 -5.68 -12.76 2.89
CA ILE A 290 -6.25 -13.69 1.91
C ILE A 290 -7.46 -14.40 2.53
N PRO A 291 -8.61 -14.54 1.83
CA PRO A 291 -9.82 -15.13 2.38
C PRO A 291 -9.65 -16.51 3.04
N SER A 292 -8.86 -17.40 2.42
CA SER A 292 -8.58 -18.73 2.99
C SER A 292 -7.82 -18.70 4.32
N HIS A 293 -7.20 -17.57 4.69
CA HIS A 293 -6.44 -17.42 5.92
C HIS A 293 -7.22 -16.74 7.05
N PHE A 294 -8.41 -16.18 6.79
CA PHE A 294 -9.16 -15.39 7.79
C PHE A 294 -9.35 -16.11 9.13
N ALA A 295 -9.81 -17.36 9.10
CA ALA A 295 -10.06 -18.14 10.31
C ALA A 295 -8.79 -18.41 11.13
N GLY A 296 -7.63 -18.51 10.48
CA GLY A 296 -6.34 -18.71 11.16
C GLY A 296 -5.84 -17.45 11.87
N LEU A 297 -6.17 -16.27 11.32
CA LEU A 297 -5.71 -14.98 11.84
C LEU A 297 -6.62 -14.43 12.94
N GLU A 298 -7.93 -14.74 12.89
CA GLU A 298 -8.94 -14.18 13.80
C GLU A 298 -8.63 -14.43 15.28
N GLY A 299 -8.14 -15.63 15.63
CA GLY A 299 -7.83 -15.97 17.02
C GLY A 299 -6.69 -15.13 17.60
N GLN A 300 -5.59 -15.00 16.86
CA GLN A 300 -4.42 -14.25 17.32
C GLN A 300 -4.65 -12.74 17.31
N LEU A 301 -5.21 -12.20 16.23
CA LEU A 301 -5.53 -10.78 16.13
C LEU A 301 -6.64 -10.40 17.13
N GLY A 302 -7.62 -11.27 17.36
CA GLY A 302 -8.66 -11.09 18.35
C GLY A 302 -8.14 -11.05 19.79
N ALA A 303 -7.09 -11.82 20.11
CA ALA A 303 -6.43 -11.75 21.41
C ALA A 303 -5.74 -10.39 21.63
N LEU A 304 -5.03 -9.88 20.62
CA LEU A 304 -4.42 -8.55 20.67
C LEU A 304 -5.47 -7.43 20.77
N ALA A 305 -6.56 -7.55 20.00
CA ALA A 305 -7.72 -6.67 20.08
C ALA A 305 -8.38 -6.65 21.47
N THR A 306 -8.43 -7.80 22.13
CA THR A 306 -8.94 -7.91 23.51
C THR A 306 -8.02 -7.22 24.50
N GLY A 307 -6.69 -7.39 24.36
CA GLY A 307 -5.70 -6.67 25.15
C GLY A 307 -5.85 -5.15 25.00
N HIS A 308 -6.02 -4.68 23.76
CA HIS A 308 -6.32 -3.28 23.46
C HIS A 308 -7.59 -2.79 24.16
N ALA A 309 -8.70 -3.51 24.03
CA ALA A 309 -9.98 -3.13 24.61
C ALA A 309 -9.91 -3.04 26.14
N LYS A 310 -9.19 -3.96 26.79
CA LYS A 310 -8.95 -3.92 28.25
C LYS A 310 -8.15 -2.68 28.66
N SER A 311 -7.06 -2.37 27.96
CA SER A 311 -6.26 -1.16 28.24
C SER A 311 -7.06 0.11 28.04
N MET A 312 -7.84 0.20 26.96
CA MET A 312 -8.74 1.33 26.70
C MET A 312 -9.81 1.49 27.79
N HIS A 313 -10.40 0.39 28.26
CA HIS A 313 -11.38 0.41 29.33
C HIS A 313 -10.78 0.93 30.64
N ALA A 314 -9.62 0.41 31.04
CA ALA A 314 -8.94 0.85 32.25
C ALA A 314 -8.63 2.36 32.21
N LEU A 315 -8.03 2.85 31.11
CA LEU A 315 -7.73 4.27 30.93
C LEU A 315 -8.98 5.16 30.99
N ARG A 316 -10.08 4.75 30.34
CA ARG A 316 -11.34 5.50 30.37
C ARG A 316 -11.92 5.63 31.78
N HIS A 317 -11.68 4.66 32.65
CA HIS A 317 -12.17 4.65 34.02
C HIS A 317 -11.14 5.15 35.05
N GLY A 318 -10.01 5.69 34.61
CA GLY A 318 -8.94 6.15 35.50
C GLY A 318 -8.33 5.01 36.34
N GLN A 319 -8.35 3.79 35.82
CA GLN A 319 -7.78 2.60 36.45
C GLN A 319 -6.41 2.29 35.84
N ASP A 320 -5.56 1.64 36.63
CA ASP A 320 -4.30 1.10 36.13
C ASP A 320 -4.57 -0.01 35.10
N PRO A 321 -4.05 0.11 33.87
CA PRO A 321 -4.21 -0.94 32.86
C PRO A 321 -3.54 -2.25 33.32
N GLU A 322 -4.20 -3.39 33.05
CA GLU A 322 -3.68 -4.74 33.31
C GLU A 322 -2.30 -4.94 32.65
N TYR A 323 -2.10 -4.31 31.49
CA TYR A 323 -0.87 -4.41 30.71
C TYR A 323 -0.09 -3.09 30.71
N PRO A 324 1.24 -3.16 30.87
CA PRO A 324 2.07 -1.97 31.00
C PRO A 324 2.20 -1.23 29.65
N SER A 325 2.51 0.07 29.67
CA SER A 325 2.41 0.94 28.49
C SER A 325 3.32 0.53 27.33
N GLU A 326 4.41 -0.15 27.64
CA GLU A 326 5.36 -0.69 26.67
C GLU A 326 4.74 -1.77 25.79
N THR A 327 3.62 -2.38 26.19
CA THR A 327 2.87 -3.37 25.39
C THR A 327 1.82 -2.75 24.47
N TRP A 328 1.46 -1.48 24.69
CA TRP A 328 0.39 -0.82 23.97
C TRP A 328 0.64 -0.67 22.46
N PRO A 329 1.88 -0.45 21.95
CA PRO A 329 2.14 -0.45 20.51
C PRO A 329 1.66 -1.73 19.82
N LEU A 330 1.95 -2.89 20.41
CA LEU A 330 1.54 -4.19 19.87
C LEU A 330 0.02 -4.39 19.93
N PHE A 331 -0.64 -3.99 21.02
CA PHE A 331 -2.10 -4.09 21.11
C PHE A 331 -2.81 -3.14 20.16
N ALA A 332 -2.32 -1.89 20.04
CA ALA A 332 -2.81 -0.93 19.05
C ALA A 332 -2.67 -1.45 17.62
N PHE A 333 -1.48 -1.99 17.29
CA PHE A 333 -1.22 -2.60 16.00
C PHE A 333 -2.15 -3.79 15.75
N GLY A 334 -2.23 -4.73 16.70
CA GLY A 334 -3.09 -5.90 16.60
C GLY A 334 -4.58 -5.57 16.48
N GLN A 335 -5.07 -4.57 17.21
CA GLN A 335 -6.44 -4.07 17.09
C GLN A 335 -6.71 -3.46 15.71
N GLN A 336 -5.78 -2.68 15.16
CA GLN A 336 -5.92 -2.13 13.81
C GLN A 336 -5.98 -3.25 12.77
N ARG A 337 -5.11 -4.26 12.90
CA ARG A 337 -5.08 -5.44 12.04
C ARG A 337 -6.36 -6.27 12.17
N PHE A 338 -6.88 -6.44 13.38
CA PHE A 338 -8.15 -7.12 13.61
C PHE A 338 -9.32 -6.39 12.94
N ARG A 339 -9.38 -5.06 13.07
CA ARG A 339 -10.39 -4.25 12.35
C ARG A 339 -10.27 -4.41 10.83
N ALA A 340 -9.05 -4.40 10.29
CA ALA A 340 -8.81 -4.65 8.87
C ALA A 340 -9.28 -6.05 8.44
N LEU A 341 -9.02 -7.09 9.24
CA LEU A 341 -9.51 -8.46 8.99
C LEU A 341 -11.04 -8.52 8.94
N ILE A 342 -11.72 -7.90 9.91
CA ILE A 342 -13.19 -7.88 9.96
C ILE A 342 -13.76 -7.11 8.76
N THR A 343 -13.14 -5.99 8.37
CA THR A 343 -13.54 -5.23 7.17
C THR A 343 -13.34 -6.05 5.90
N ALA A 344 -12.16 -6.65 5.70
CA ALA A 344 -11.87 -7.48 4.53
C ALA A 344 -12.85 -8.67 4.41
N ARG A 345 -13.17 -9.32 5.53
CA ARG A 345 -14.17 -10.41 5.56
C ARG A 345 -15.55 -9.91 5.14
N ARG A 346 -16.00 -8.78 5.68
CA ARG A 346 -17.30 -8.19 5.32
C ARG A 346 -17.35 -7.76 3.85
N ALA A 347 -16.28 -7.15 3.33
CA ALA A 347 -16.18 -6.76 1.93
C ALA A 347 -16.26 -8.00 1.01
N PHE A 348 -15.52 -9.07 1.34
CA PHE A 348 -15.58 -10.34 0.63
C PHE A 348 -16.98 -10.96 0.64
N GLU A 349 -17.61 -11.03 1.81
CA GLU A 349 -18.98 -11.57 1.96
C GLU A 349 -19.99 -10.73 1.18
N HIS A 350 -19.87 -9.41 1.24
CA HIS A 350 -20.74 -8.47 0.52
C HIS A 350 -20.57 -8.57 -0.99
N GLU A 351 -19.34 -8.60 -1.50
CA GLU A 351 -19.07 -8.78 -2.93
C GLU A 351 -19.60 -10.12 -3.43
N ARG A 352 -19.47 -11.19 -2.63
CA ARG A 352 -20.04 -12.50 -2.95
C ARG A 352 -21.57 -12.47 -3.04
N GLU A 353 -22.23 -11.80 -2.11
CA GLU A 353 -23.68 -11.62 -2.12
C GLU A 353 -24.15 -10.77 -3.32
N LEU A 354 -23.42 -9.69 -3.62
CA LEU A 354 -23.75 -8.78 -4.73
C LEU A 354 -23.53 -9.40 -6.11
N LEU A 355 -22.39 -10.08 -6.31
CA LEU A 355 -22.02 -10.63 -7.61
C LEU A 355 -22.65 -12.02 -7.86
N GLY A 356 -23.07 -12.73 -6.82
CA GLY A 356 -23.73 -14.04 -6.94
C GLY A 356 -22.89 -15.03 -7.73
N GLU A 357 -23.44 -15.59 -8.80
CA GLU A 357 -22.72 -16.54 -9.67
C GLU A 357 -21.53 -15.91 -10.43
N ARG A 358 -21.48 -14.58 -10.54
CA ARG A 358 -20.33 -13.86 -11.12
C ARG A 358 -19.16 -13.74 -10.14
N PHE A 359 -19.37 -14.04 -8.85
CA PHE A 359 -18.30 -14.03 -7.87
C PHE A 359 -17.39 -15.24 -8.04
N GLY A 360 -16.21 -15.03 -8.60
CA GLY A 360 -15.17 -16.05 -8.62
C GLY A 360 -14.50 -16.15 -7.26
N GLU A 361 -14.96 -17.05 -6.36
CA GLU A 361 -14.30 -17.26 -5.05
C GLU A 361 -12.80 -17.58 -5.20
N HIS A 362 -12.45 -18.35 -6.24
CA HIS A 362 -11.06 -18.68 -6.58
C HIS A 362 -10.33 -17.51 -7.26
N GLY A 363 -11.06 -16.56 -7.83
CA GLY A 363 -10.50 -15.44 -8.60
C GLY A 363 -9.64 -14.50 -7.74
N ILE A 364 -9.93 -14.36 -6.45
CA ILE A 364 -9.11 -13.54 -5.53
C ILE A 364 -7.77 -14.23 -5.24
N GLU A 365 -7.77 -15.55 -5.03
CA GLU A 365 -6.54 -16.32 -4.81
C GLU A 365 -5.70 -16.46 -6.08
N GLU A 366 -6.37 -16.62 -7.22
CA GLU A 366 -5.72 -16.60 -8.54
C GLU A 366 -5.06 -15.25 -8.80
N LEU A 367 -5.78 -14.14 -8.58
CA LEU A 367 -5.21 -12.79 -8.71
C LEU A 367 -4.02 -12.58 -7.77
N GLY A 368 -4.09 -13.09 -6.54
CA GLY A 368 -2.97 -13.05 -5.61
C GLY A 368 -1.77 -13.85 -6.10
N THR A 369 -1.99 -15.01 -6.71
CA THR A 369 -0.93 -15.83 -7.32
C THR A 369 -0.31 -15.11 -8.51
N GLU A 370 -1.11 -14.50 -9.38
CA GLU A 370 -0.64 -13.71 -10.52
C GLU A 370 0.17 -12.47 -10.08
N ALA A 371 -0.26 -11.80 -9.01
CA ALA A 371 0.47 -10.69 -8.40
C ALA A 371 1.83 -11.13 -7.86
N VAL A 372 1.89 -12.31 -7.22
CA VAL A 372 3.15 -12.91 -6.75
C VAL A 372 4.06 -13.24 -7.93
N LEU A 373 3.59 -13.99 -8.93
CA LEU A 373 4.40 -14.38 -10.08
C LEU A 373 4.94 -13.16 -10.83
N SER A 374 4.10 -12.16 -11.07
CA SER A 374 4.46 -10.94 -11.78
C SER A 374 5.42 -10.06 -10.97
N GLY A 375 5.16 -9.90 -9.66
CA GLY A 375 6.01 -9.12 -8.77
C GLY A 375 7.39 -9.75 -8.58
N GLU A 376 7.46 -11.08 -8.41
CA GLU A 376 8.74 -11.78 -8.27
C GLU A 376 9.52 -11.82 -9.60
N MET A 377 8.85 -11.93 -10.75
CA MET A 377 9.54 -11.81 -12.04
C MET A 377 10.07 -10.38 -12.28
N ALA A 378 9.29 -9.35 -11.94
CA ALA A 378 9.78 -7.97 -11.98
C ALA A 378 11.02 -7.79 -11.08
N ALA A 379 10.99 -8.34 -9.86
CA ALA A 379 12.15 -8.35 -8.98
C ALA A 379 13.35 -9.09 -9.60
N MET A 380 13.13 -10.22 -10.28
CA MET A 380 14.20 -10.93 -10.97
C MET A 380 14.81 -10.13 -12.11
N LEU A 381 13.99 -9.45 -12.92
CA LEU A 381 14.47 -8.56 -13.96
C LEU A 381 15.30 -7.41 -13.39
N ALA A 382 14.91 -6.85 -12.24
CA ALA A 382 15.71 -5.85 -11.55
C ALA A 382 17.12 -6.40 -11.22
N VAL A 383 17.20 -7.61 -10.64
CA VAL A 383 18.48 -8.27 -10.33
C VAL A 383 19.30 -8.50 -11.60
N TRP A 384 18.72 -9.13 -12.63
CA TRP A 384 19.46 -9.48 -13.85
C TRP A 384 19.94 -8.26 -14.64
N LEU A 385 19.13 -7.19 -14.71
CA LEU A 385 19.52 -5.94 -15.37
C LEU A 385 20.64 -5.23 -14.62
N ARG A 386 20.60 -5.26 -13.28
CA ARG A 386 21.66 -4.68 -12.44
C ARG A 386 22.97 -5.46 -12.58
N GLU A 387 22.92 -6.79 -12.57
CA GLU A 387 24.09 -7.65 -12.76
C GLU A 387 24.74 -7.47 -14.14
N ARG A 388 23.94 -7.40 -15.22
CA ARG A 388 24.45 -7.15 -16.57
C ARG A 388 24.93 -5.71 -16.80
N ASN A 389 24.51 -4.77 -15.95
CA ASN A 389 24.79 -3.34 -16.06
C ASN A 389 24.45 -2.73 -17.44
N THR A 390 23.44 -3.28 -18.14
CA THR A 390 23.05 -2.84 -19.49
C THR A 390 22.04 -1.68 -19.45
N ALA A 391 21.16 -1.66 -18.45
CA ALA A 391 20.16 -0.63 -18.24
C ALA A 391 19.86 -0.47 -16.73
N PRO A 392 20.81 0.06 -15.93
CA PRO A 392 20.67 0.12 -14.47
C PRO A 392 19.42 0.88 -14.01
N LEU A 393 19.00 1.92 -14.74
CA LEU A 393 17.80 2.69 -14.41
C LEU A 393 16.49 1.94 -14.74
N ALA A 394 16.52 0.99 -15.68
CA ALA A 394 15.41 0.06 -15.87
C ALA A 394 15.35 -0.96 -14.72
N ALA A 395 16.50 -1.33 -14.15
CA ALA A 395 16.57 -2.21 -12.99
C ALA A 395 15.88 -1.55 -11.77
N ASP A 396 16.17 -0.28 -11.50
CA ASP A 396 15.50 0.49 -10.42
C ASP A 396 13.99 0.60 -10.67
N ALA A 397 13.57 0.82 -11.92
CA ALA A 397 12.16 0.87 -12.28
C ALA A 397 11.45 -0.46 -11.98
N PHE A 398 12.06 -1.60 -12.33
CA PHE A 398 11.52 -2.91 -11.98
C PHE A 398 11.51 -3.19 -10.48
N ALA A 399 12.53 -2.72 -9.76
CA ALA A 399 12.60 -2.86 -8.30
C ALA A 399 11.43 -2.12 -7.62
N VAL A 400 11.19 -0.86 -7.99
CA VAL A 400 10.04 -0.09 -7.46
C VAL A 400 8.72 -0.71 -7.91
N CYS A 401 8.62 -1.13 -9.17
CA CYS A 401 7.41 -1.78 -9.70
C CYS A 401 7.04 -3.04 -8.89
N ALA A 402 8.00 -3.92 -8.60
CA ALA A 402 7.79 -5.12 -7.80
C ALA A 402 7.30 -4.78 -6.37
N SER A 403 8.00 -3.85 -5.69
CA SER A 403 7.64 -3.43 -4.33
C SER A 403 6.26 -2.75 -4.26
N ALA A 404 5.97 -1.88 -5.24
CA ALA A 404 4.69 -1.20 -5.38
C ALA A 404 3.54 -2.20 -5.63
N LEU A 405 3.75 -3.19 -6.52
CA LEU A 405 2.71 -4.17 -6.85
C LEU A 405 2.35 -5.04 -5.65
N ARG A 406 3.36 -5.49 -4.88
CA ARG A 406 3.12 -6.24 -3.64
C ARG A 406 2.32 -5.41 -2.64
N SER A 407 2.72 -4.15 -2.43
CA SER A 407 2.04 -3.21 -1.54
C SER A 407 0.59 -2.96 -1.98
N ALA A 408 0.37 -2.73 -3.28
CA ALA A 408 -0.94 -2.50 -3.86
C ALA A 408 -1.88 -3.70 -3.63
N HIS A 409 -1.40 -4.91 -3.92
CA HIS A 409 -2.19 -6.13 -3.72
C HIS A 409 -2.53 -6.32 -2.23
N TRP A 410 -1.59 -6.09 -1.32
CA TRP A 410 -1.82 -6.24 0.12
C TRP A 410 -2.85 -5.25 0.65
N LEU A 411 -2.80 -3.99 0.21
CA LEU A 411 -3.78 -2.97 0.59
C LEU A 411 -5.16 -3.23 -0.04
N TRP A 412 -5.19 -3.72 -1.29
CA TRP A 412 -6.44 -4.06 -1.98
C TRP A 412 -7.22 -5.17 -1.27
N LEU A 413 -6.52 -6.20 -0.76
CA LEU A 413 -7.13 -7.27 0.05
C LEU A 413 -7.79 -6.75 1.34
N GLU A 414 -7.49 -5.52 1.76
CA GLU A 414 -8.03 -4.89 2.98
C GLU A 414 -9.07 -3.84 2.70
N ASP A 415 -9.52 -3.76 1.44
CA ASP A 415 -10.45 -2.75 0.98
C ASP A 415 -9.90 -1.32 1.23
N ASP A 416 -8.60 -1.13 0.99
CA ASP A 416 -7.92 0.16 1.14
C ASP A 416 -7.65 0.81 -0.22
N ASP A 417 -8.27 1.97 -0.48
CA ASP A 417 -8.13 2.69 -1.74
C ASP A 417 -6.70 3.17 -2.02
N ARG A 418 -5.86 3.29 -0.99
CA ARG A 418 -4.44 3.67 -1.15
C ARG A 418 -3.64 2.61 -1.91
N ALA A 419 -4.19 1.40 -2.08
CA ALA A 419 -3.71 0.42 -3.06
C ALA A 419 -3.56 1.04 -4.46
N MET A 420 -4.49 1.91 -4.87
CA MET A 420 -4.46 2.57 -6.18
C MET A 420 -3.31 3.60 -6.27
N GLY A 421 -2.93 4.22 -5.16
CA GLY A 421 -1.73 5.05 -5.09
C GLY A 421 -0.44 4.26 -5.33
N CYS A 422 -0.38 3.00 -4.86
CA CYS A 422 0.72 2.10 -5.18
C CYS A 422 0.68 1.65 -6.66
N LEU A 423 -0.52 1.41 -7.21
CA LEU A 423 -0.68 1.08 -8.63
C LEU A 423 -0.26 2.21 -9.58
N ARG A 424 -0.37 3.48 -9.14
CA ARG A 424 0.25 4.60 -9.85
C ARG A 424 1.75 4.37 -10.03
N CYS A 425 2.47 4.04 -8.95
CA CYS A 425 3.90 3.74 -9.05
C CYS A 425 4.17 2.57 -10.00
N VAL A 426 3.33 1.53 -9.98
CA VAL A 426 3.44 0.41 -10.92
C VAL A 426 3.37 0.88 -12.38
N ILE A 427 2.34 1.62 -12.79
CA ILE A 427 2.20 2.04 -14.20
C ILE A 427 3.31 3.01 -14.64
N GLU A 428 3.71 3.94 -13.76
CA GLU A 428 4.77 4.92 -14.05
C GLU A 428 6.13 4.23 -14.24
N GLN A 429 6.49 3.32 -13.33
CA GLN A 429 7.76 2.58 -13.41
C GLN A 429 7.77 1.54 -14.53
N LEU A 430 6.63 0.90 -14.79
CA LEU A 430 6.50 -0.01 -15.93
C LEU A 430 6.66 0.73 -17.26
N ALA A 431 6.08 1.93 -17.38
CA ALA A 431 6.28 2.78 -18.55
C ALA A 431 7.74 3.23 -18.71
N ARG A 432 8.43 3.54 -17.60
CA ARG A 432 9.88 3.83 -17.59
C ARG A 432 10.69 2.64 -18.09
N ALA A 433 10.50 1.45 -17.51
CA ALA A 433 11.16 0.22 -17.93
C ALA A 433 10.89 -0.12 -19.41
N ARG A 434 9.64 -0.01 -19.85
CA ARG A 434 9.29 -0.23 -21.26
C ARG A 434 9.97 0.77 -22.19
N THR A 435 10.07 2.04 -21.81
CA THR A 435 10.73 3.07 -22.61
C THR A 435 12.21 2.74 -22.79
N TRP A 436 12.89 2.30 -21.73
CA TRP A 436 14.26 1.79 -21.82
C TRP A 436 14.39 0.62 -22.79
N ARG A 437 13.43 -0.31 -22.78
CA ARG A 437 13.44 -1.47 -23.68
C ARG A 437 13.25 -1.10 -25.14
N VAL A 438 12.23 -0.28 -25.43
CA VAL A 438 11.76 -0.05 -26.81
C VAL A 438 12.37 1.19 -27.46
N LYS A 439 12.80 2.18 -26.67
CA LYS A 439 13.31 3.48 -27.14
C LYS A 439 14.41 4.01 -26.18
N PRO A 440 15.57 3.33 -26.06
CA PRO A 440 16.61 3.68 -25.10
C PRO A 440 17.11 5.13 -25.26
N GLU A 441 17.27 5.63 -26.49
CA GLU A 441 17.67 7.03 -26.72
C GLU A 441 16.65 8.05 -26.17
N ARG A 442 15.35 7.73 -26.22
CA ARG A 442 14.32 8.57 -25.61
C ARG A 442 14.38 8.46 -24.08
N ALA A 443 14.59 7.25 -23.54
CA ALA A 443 14.76 7.06 -22.11
C ALA A 443 15.91 7.91 -21.56
N THR A 444 17.09 7.87 -22.18
CA THR A 444 18.25 8.69 -21.81
C THR A 444 17.92 10.19 -21.79
N ARG A 445 17.17 10.69 -22.79
CA ARG A 445 16.75 12.10 -22.82
C ARG A 445 15.78 12.46 -21.70
N ILE A 446 14.83 11.57 -21.38
CA ILE A 446 13.88 11.80 -20.29
C ILE A 446 14.64 11.82 -18.95
N GLU A 447 15.54 10.86 -18.68
CA GLU A 447 16.35 10.86 -17.44
C GLU A 447 17.21 12.11 -17.27
N ALA A 448 17.79 12.61 -18.37
CA ALA A 448 18.61 13.82 -18.34
C ALA A 448 17.79 15.09 -18.05
N THR A 449 16.46 15.02 -18.14
CA THR A 449 15.56 16.16 -17.92
C THR A 449 15.21 16.24 -16.43
N GLN A 450 15.69 17.28 -15.73
CA GLN A 450 15.42 17.48 -14.29
C GLN A 450 13.92 17.52 -13.95
N ASN A 451 13.11 18.09 -14.85
CA ASN A 451 11.67 18.25 -14.69
C ASN A 451 10.85 17.16 -15.41
N ALA A 452 11.46 16.00 -15.72
CA ALA A 452 10.74 14.88 -16.29
C ALA A 452 9.58 14.47 -15.38
N THR A 453 8.40 14.35 -15.98
CA THR A 453 7.18 13.97 -15.28
C THR A 453 6.82 12.52 -15.62
N PRO A 454 5.99 11.85 -14.80
CA PRO A 454 5.50 10.52 -15.14
C PRO A 454 4.79 10.42 -16.50
N ARG A 455 4.20 11.54 -16.96
CA ARG A 455 3.58 11.64 -18.28
C ARG A 455 4.58 11.39 -19.40
N ASP A 456 5.82 11.88 -19.27
CA ASP A 456 6.85 11.75 -20.31
C ASP A 456 7.22 10.28 -20.54
N TRP A 457 7.25 9.49 -19.45
CA TRP A 457 7.46 8.04 -19.48
C TRP A 457 6.28 7.29 -20.09
N ILE A 458 5.05 7.64 -19.71
CA ILE A 458 3.84 7.04 -20.30
C ILE A 458 3.77 7.31 -21.80
N GLU A 459 4.09 8.53 -22.24
CA GLU A 459 4.17 8.85 -23.67
C GLU A 459 5.35 8.14 -24.36
N GLY A 460 6.50 8.04 -23.69
CA GLY A 460 7.69 7.35 -24.20
C GLY A 460 7.45 5.87 -24.49
N SER A 461 6.75 5.20 -23.57
CA SER A 461 6.41 3.78 -23.64
C SER A 461 5.42 3.43 -24.77
N GLY A 462 4.76 4.44 -25.35
CA GLY A 462 3.66 4.28 -26.32
C GLY A 462 2.28 4.18 -25.68
N TRP A 463 2.16 4.34 -24.36
CA TRP A 463 0.91 4.20 -23.61
C TRP A 463 0.20 5.52 -23.32
N ARG A 464 0.41 6.56 -24.14
CA ARG A 464 -0.21 7.89 -23.97
C ARG A 464 -1.73 7.86 -23.71
N ARG A 465 -2.44 6.87 -24.26
CA ARG A 465 -3.89 6.70 -24.10
C ARG A 465 -4.32 6.27 -22.69
N LEU A 466 -3.39 5.77 -21.87
CA LEU A 466 -3.62 5.46 -20.45
C LEU A 466 -3.59 6.70 -19.54
N GLY A 467 -3.59 7.91 -20.11
CA GLY A 467 -3.57 9.16 -19.33
C GLY A 467 -4.75 9.32 -18.35
N LEU A 468 -5.93 8.76 -18.64
CA LEU A 468 -7.03 8.74 -17.66
C LEU A 468 -6.70 7.84 -16.47
N MET A 469 -6.25 6.61 -16.74
CA MET A 469 -5.87 5.65 -15.69
C MET A 469 -4.79 6.23 -14.78
N ASN A 470 -3.72 6.81 -15.35
CA ASN A 470 -2.65 7.40 -14.55
C ASN A 470 -3.14 8.55 -13.67
N ARG A 471 -4.01 9.43 -14.18
CA ARG A 471 -4.58 10.53 -13.39
C ARG A 471 -5.50 10.01 -12.29
N ALA A 472 -6.36 9.03 -12.58
CA ALA A 472 -7.25 8.42 -11.60
C ALA A 472 -6.47 7.77 -10.45
N LEU A 473 -5.44 6.96 -10.76
CA LEU A 473 -4.53 6.39 -9.77
C LEU A 473 -3.77 7.50 -9.01
N GLY A 474 -3.45 8.60 -9.70
CA GLY A 474 -2.90 9.85 -9.16
C GLY A 474 -3.68 10.40 -7.97
N GLU A 475 -5.01 10.50 -8.08
CA GLU A 475 -5.87 11.05 -7.02
C GLU A 475 -5.78 10.26 -5.71
N PHE A 476 -5.58 8.94 -5.78
CA PHE A 476 -5.41 8.08 -4.59
C PHE A 476 -4.03 8.18 -3.95
N ALA A 477 -3.01 8.65 -4.68
CA ALA A 477 -1.67 8.87 -4.14
C ALA A 477 -1.57 10.17 -3.32
N HIS A 478 -2.57 11.05 -3.42
CA HIS A 478 -2.57 12.37 -2.79
C HIS A 478 -3.53 12.46 -1.61
N GLY A 479 -3.06 13.06 -0.52
CA GLY A 479 -3.85 13.28 0.70
C GLY A 479 -4.45 14.68 0.81
N SER A 480 -4.25 15.53 -0.20
CA SER A 480 -4.75 16.91 -0.17
C SER A 480 -6.28 16.98 -0.19
N THR A 481 -6.86 18.07 0.35
CA THR A 481 -8.31 18.33 0.28
C THR A 481 -8.84 18.51 -1.15
N SER A 482 -7.94 18.67 -2.13
CA SER A 482 -8.30 18.75 -3.55
C SER A 482 -8.42 17.39 -4.25
N ALA A 483 -8.04 16.29 -3.60
CA ALA A 483 -8.20 14.96 -4.16
C ALA A 483 -9.67 14.49 -4.02
N ASP A 484 -10.27 13.99 -5.10
CA ASP A 484 -11.63 13.42 -5.08
C ASP A 484 -11.57 11.92 -5.42
N TRP A 485 -11.42 11.10 -4.38
CA TRP A 485 -11.36 9.64 -4.51
C TRP A 485 -12.65 9.05 -5.09
N SER A 486 -13.80 9.75 -4.97
CA SER A 486 -15.06 9.26 -5.52
C SER A 486 -15.05 9.37 -7.05
N LEU A 487 -14.69 10.54 -7.58
CA LEU A 487 -14.53 10.73 -9.03
C LEU A 487 -13.42 9.86 -9.61
N ALA A 488 -12.35 9.63 -8.84
CA ALA A 488 -11.29 8.71 -9.24
C ALA A 488 -11.80 7.26 -9.36
N ARG A 489 -12.69 6.81 -8.45
CA ARG A 489 -13.37 5.50 -8.59
C ARG A 489 -14.23 5.47 -9.85
N ASP A 490 -15.04 6.49 -10.11
CA ASP A 490 -15.87 6.58 -11.33
C ASP A 490 -15.02 6.50 -12.61
N ALA A 491 -13.85 7.14 -12.60
CA ALA A 491 -12.89 7.02 -13.69
C ALA A 491 -12.36 5.58 -13.87
N LEU A 492 -12.09 4.84 -12.78
CA LEU A 492 -11.71 3.42 -12.87
C LEU A 492 -12.87 2.56 -13.38
N VAL A 493 -14.12 2.89 -13.04
CA VAL A 493 -15.32 2.23 -13.59
C VAL A 493 -15.40 2.41 -15.09
N ALA A 494 -15.19 3.63 -15.58
CA ALA A 494 -15.21 3.95 -17.00
C ALA A 494 -14.14 3.21 -17.84
N LEU A 495 -13.11 2.65 -17.20
CA LEU A 495 -12.06 1.86 -17.86
C LEU A 495 -12.45 0.39 -18.08
N GLN A 496 -13.52 -0.10 -17.45
CA GLN A 496 -13.96 -1.48 -17.58
C GLN A 496 -14.57 -1.76 -18.95
N SER A 497 -14.64 -3.04 -19.33
CA SER A 497 -15.23 -3.45 -20.62
C SER A 497 -16.72 -3.15 -20.72
N ASP A 498 -17.43 -3.16 -19.60
CA ASP A 498 -18.86 -2.85 -19.51
C ASP A 498 -19.09 -1.85 -18.36
N PRO A 499 -18.81 -0.55 -18.58
CA PRO A 499 -18.92 0.46 -17.53
C PRO A 499 -20.38 0.82 -17.21
N GLN A 500 -21.35 0.35 -18.01
CA GLN A 500 -22.78 0.62 -17.80
C GLN A 500 -23.45 -0.44 -16.93
N ASP A 501 -22.79 -1.58 -16.71
CA ASP A 501 -23.22 -2.59 -15.74
C ASP A 501 -23.29 -1.97 -14.34
N GLU A 502 -24.44 -2.08 -13.68
CA GLU A 502 -24.65 -1.57 -12.32
C GLU A 502 -23.64 -2.15 -11.31
N LEU A 503 -23.09 -3.33 -11.60
CA LEU A 503 -22.09 -3.99 -10.76
C LEU A 503 -20.67 -3.47 -11.01
N ALA A 504 -20.41 -2.75 -12.11
CA ALA A 504 -19.07 -2.25 -12.46
C ALA A 504 -18.49 -1.33 -11.37
N ARG A 505 -19.34 -0.59 -10.64
CA ARG A 505 -18.91 0.28 -9.53
C ARG A 505 -18.17 -0.46 -8.40
N PHE A 506 -18.42 -1.76 -8.25
CA PHE A 506 -17.78 -2.57 -7.21
C PHE A 506 -16.45 -3.19 -7.68
N THR A 507 -16.26 -3.34 -8.99
CA THR A 507 -15.10 -4.06 -9.57
C THR A 507 -14.01 -3.15 -10.14
N GLY A 508 -14.18 -1.82 -10.11
CA GLY A 508 -13.23 -0.87 -10.73
C GLY A 508 -11.79 -0.98 -10.24
N ARG A 509 -11.60 -1.11 -8.92
CA ARG A 509 -10.25 -1.28 -8.33
C ARG A 509 -9.65 -2.64 -8.67
N SER A 510 -10.46 -3.70 -8.59
CA SER A 510 -10.06 -5.06 -8.95
C SER A 510 -9.66 -5.16 -10.43
N HIS A 511 -10.40 -4.45 -11.32
CA HIS A 511 -10.05 -4.32 -12.73
C HIS A 511 -8.72 -3.59 -12.93
N ALA A 512 -8.50 -2.46 -12.24
CA ALA A 512 -7.26 -1.70 -12.34
C ALA A 512 -6.04 -2.52 -11.86
N LEU A 513 -6.18 -3.25 -10.74
CA LEU A 513 -5.16 -4.15 -10.22
C LEU A 513 -4.85 -5.27 -11.22
N SER A 514 -5.89 -5.97 -11.70
CA SER A 514 -5.74 -7.08 -12.66
C SER A 514 -5.10 -6.61 -13.97
N ALA A 515 -5.51 -5.45 -14.47
CA ALA A 515 -4.95 -4.86 -15.68
C ALA A 515 -3.46 -4.54 -15.53
N LEU A 516 -3.03 -4.01 -14.38
CA LEU A 516 -1.62 -3.70 -14.15
C LEU A 516 -0.78 -4.93 -13.85
N ILE A 517 -1.31 -5.93 -13.14
CA ILE A 517 -0.66 -7.25 -13.02
C ILE A 517 -0.39 -7.79 -14.42
N PHE A 518 -1.42 -7.84 -15.27
CA PHE A 518 -1.30 -8.30 -16.64
C PHE A 518 -0.25 -7.53 -17.45
N MET A 519 -0.28 -6.20 -17.39
CA MET A 519 0.72 -5.36 -18.09
C MET A 519 2.14 -5.62 -17.57
N VAL A 520 2.32 -5.78 -16.25
CA VAL A 520 3.61 -6.15 -15.66
C VAL A 520 4.07 -7.49 -16.20
N SER A 521 3.20 -8.51 -16.24
CA SER A 521 3.59 -9.83 -16.72
C SER A 521 4.00 -9.82 -18.21
N VAL A 522 3.27 -9.10 -19.06
CA VAL A 522 3.57 -8.94 -20.49
C VAL A 522 4.90 -8.19 -20.71
N GLU A 523 5.14 -7.12 -19.97
CA GLU A 523 6.39 -6.38 -20.09
C GLU A 523 7.56 -7.20 -19.52
N CYS A 524 7.34 -7.95 -18.45
CA CYS A 524 8.33 -8.87 -17.92
C CYS A 524 8.72 -9.93 -18.96
N SER A 525 7.76 -10.60 -19.61
CA SER A 525 8.08 -11.61 -20.63
C SER A 525 8.89 -11.01 -21.79
N ALA A 526 8.54 -9.80 -22.24
CA ALA A 526 9.26 -9.10 -23.30
C ALA A 526 10.69 -8.71 -22.92
N TRP A 527 10.96 -8.46 -21.64
CA TRP A 527 12.32 -8.26 -21.13
C TRP A 527 13.06 -9.58 -20.99
N VAL A 528 12.43 -10.64 -20.47
CA VAL A 528 13.04 -11.97 -20.33
C VAL A 528 13.53 -12.48 -21.69
N ASP A 529 12.80 -12.21 -22.78
CA ASP A 529 13.23 -12.57 -24.14
C ASP A 529 14.62 -12.00 -24.52
N GLN A 530 15.03 -10.87 -23.93
CA GLN A 530 16.37 -10.29 -24.16
C GLN A 530 17.49 -11.04 -23.43
N PHE A 531 17.12 -11.84 -22.43
CA PHE A 531 18.04 -12.70 -21.69
C PHE A 531 18.05 -14.12 -22.26
N SER A 532 16.86 -14.69 -22.50
CA SER A 532 16.64 -16.01 -23.09
C SER A 532 15.20 -16.12 -23.60
N THR A 533 15.04 -16.37 -24.90
CA THR A 533 13.72 -16.58 -25.53
C THR A 533 13.00 -17.80 -24.96
N GLU A 534 13.73 -18.89 -24.65
CA GLU A 534 13.16 -20.09 -24.04
C GLU A 534 12.60 -19.79 -22.64
N LEU A 535 13.31 -19.00 -21.84
CA LEU A 535 12.80 -18.54 -20.54
C LEU A 535 11.59 -17.62 -20.69
N GLY A 536 11.58 -16.75 -21.71
CA GLY A 536 10.46 -15.87 -21.98
C GLY A 536 9.21 -16.66 -22.37
N GLU A 537 9.34 -17.68 -23.22
CA GLU A 537 8.27 -18.61 -23.56
C GLU A 537 7.78 -19.41 -22.35
N ALA A 538 8.71 -19.91 -21.52
CA ALA A 538 8.38 -20.63 -20.30
C ALA A 538 7.60 -19.74 -19.33
N TYR A 539 8.05 -18.50 -19.13
CA TYR A 539 7.37 -17.55 -18.26
C TYR A 539 5.96 -17.23 -18.78
N ARG A 540 5.77 -17.00 -20.08
CA ARG A 540 4.44 -16.85 -20.69
C ARG A 540 3.51 -18.03 -20.40
N LYS A 541 4.03 -19.26 -20.39
CA LYS A 541 3.25 -20.46 -20.00
C LYS A 541 2.88 -20.45 -18.52
N VAL A 542 3.78 -20.02 -17.63
CA VAL A 542 3.52 -19.87 -16.19
C VAL A 542 2.37 -18.90 -15.93
N ILE A 543 2.39 -17.73 -16.56
CA ILE A 543 1.37 -16.68 -16.42
C ILE A 543 0.18 -16.85 -17.37
N ARG A 544 0.17 -17.91 -18.20
CA ARG A 544 -0.89 -18.25 -19.17
C ARG A 544 -1.20 -17.11 -20.17
N ILE A 545 -0.17 -16.39 -20.62
CA ILE A 545 -0.31 -15.28 -21.57
C ILE A 545 0.06 -15.73 -22.99
N ASN A 546 -0.75 -15.30 -23.95
CA ASN A 546 -0.47 -15.36 -25.38
C ASN A 546 -0.20 -13.94 -25.92
N ASP A 547 0.87 -13.74 -26.70
CA ASP A 547 1.30 -12.41 -27.14
C ASP A 547 0.27 -11.68 -28.01
N ASP A 548 -0.42 -12.38 -28.91
CA ASP A 548 -1.47 -11.78 -29.75
C ASP A 548 -2.67 -11.36 -28.92
N GLN A 549 -3.05 -12.19 -27.94
CA GLN A 549 -4.10 -11.85 -27.00
C GLN A 549 -3.69 -10.69 -26.10
N ALA A 550 -2.43 -10.63 -25.67
CA ALA A 550 -1.89 -9.57 -24.84
C ALA A 550 -1.88 -8.22 -25.56
N ASN A 551 -1.40 -8.18 -26.80
CA ASN A 551 -1.42 -6.98 -27.61
C ASN A 551 -2.86 -6.47 -27.80
N ARG A 552 -3.81 -7.37 -28.12
CA ARG A 552 -5.24 -7.00 -28.22
C ARG A 552 -5.82 -6.50 -26.90
N ALA A 553 -5.49 -7.13 -25.78
CA ALA A 553 -6.02 -6.75 -24.46
C ALA A 553 -5.50 -5.38 -24.01
N ILE A 554 -4.19 -5.11 -24.16
CA ILE A 554 -3.59 -3.81 -23.84
C ILE A 554 -4.12 -2.73 -24.78
N GLU A 555 -4.25 -3.02 -26.08
CA GLU A 555 -4.84 -2.12 -27.05
C GLU A 555 -6.30 -1.79 -26.71
N ALA A 556 -7.09 -2.79 -26.31
CA ALA A 556 -8.47 -2.60 -25.86
C ALA A 556 -8.53 -1.71 -24.60
N LEU A 557 -7.68 -1.94 -23.60
CA LEU A 557 -7.58 -1.10 -22.41
C LEU A 557 -7.24 0.35 -22.77
N MET A 558 -6.24 0.55 -23.64
CA MET A 558 -5.87 1.89 -24.13
C MET A 558 -7.03 2.57 -24.87
N ASN A 559 -7.79 1.84 -25.68
CA ASN A 559 -8.95 2.40 -26.38
C ASN A 559 -10.07 2.80 -25.42
N ARG A 560 -10.34 1.99 -24.38
CA ARG A 560 -11.31 2.35 -23.34
C ARG A 560 -10.87 3.61 -22.58
N ALA A 561 -9.61 3.66 -22.16
CA ALA A 561 -9.04 4.83 -21.49
C ALA A 561 -9.09 6.10 -22.36
N TRP A 562 -8.87 5.96 -23.67
CA TRP A 562 -8.97 7.07 -24.61
C TRP A 562 -10.39 7.55 -24.83
N ASN A 563 -11.35 6.62 -24.93
CA ASN A 563 -12.76 6.95 -25.10
C ASN A 563 -13.33 7.62 -23.85
N ALA A 564 -12.89 7.18 -22.67
CA ALA A 564 -13.28 7.75 -21.37
C ALA A 564 -12.48 9.00 -20.97
N ARG A 565 -11.57 9.54 -21.80
CA ARG A 565 -10.60 10.59 -21.41
C ARG A 565 -11.23 11.87 -20.83
N ALA A 566 -12.48 12.15 -21.20
CA ALA A 566 -13.25 13.30 -20.75
C ALA A 566 -13.90 13.09 -19.37
N THR A 567 -13.77 11.91 -18.76
CA THR A 567 -14.29 11.63 -17.41
C THR A 567 -13.66 12.63 -16.42
N PRO A 568 -14.48 13.40 -15.69
CA PRO A 568 -13.98 14.41 -14.76
C PRO A 568 -13.32 13.74 -13.56
N LEU A 569 -12.21 14.33 -13.11
CA LEU A 569 -11.54 13.96 -11.85
C LEU A 569 -11.63 15.06 -10.80
N ARG A 570 -12.31 16.16 -11.13
CA ARG A 570 -12.58 17.27 -10.23
C ARG A 570 -14.00 17.74 -10.48
N ARG A 571 -14.71 18.09 -9.41
CA ARG A 571 -16.00 18.74 -9.52
C ARG A 571 -15.79 20.12 -10.16
N GLU A 572 -16.59 20.44 -11.16
CA GLU A 572 -16.67 21.82 -11.65
C GLU A 572 -17.05 22.69 -10.46
N ARG A 573 -16.26 23.73 -10.18
CA ARG A 573 -16.69 24.75 -9.23
C ARG A 573 -17.88 25.42 -9.88
N THR A 574 -19.09 25.04 -9.48
CA THR A 574 -20.26 25.88 -9.66
C THR A 574 -19.96 27.16 -8.91
N THR A 575 -19.63 28.23 -9.65
CA THR A 575 -19.61 29.58 -9.11
C THR A 575 -21.03 29.89 -8.68
N SER A 576 -21.33 29.61 -7.41
CA SER A 576 -22.59 30.02 -6.81
C SER A 576 -22.52 31.55 -6.65
N PRO A 577 -23.54 32.31 -7.09
CA PRO A 577 -23.50 33.78 -7.11
C PRO A 577 -23.58 34.44 -5.72
N HIS A 578 -23.17 33.73 -4.65
CA HIS A 578 -23.24 34.21 -3.26
C HIS A 578 -21.89 34.47 -2.58
N ASP A 579 -20.76 34.29 -3.27
CA ASP A 579 -19.42 34.60 -2.73
C ASP A 579 -19.01 36.09 -2.86
N ASP A 580 -19.96 36.99 -3.10
CA ASP A 580 -19.73 38.44 -3.26
C ASP A 580 -20.23 39.27 -2.07
N ARG A 581 -20.06 38.76 -0.84
CA ARG A 581 -20.24 39.54 0.39
C ARG A 581 -19.02 39.48 1.29
N GLY A 582 -18.03 40.28 0.93
CA GLY A 582 -16.85 40.53 1.74
C GLY A 582 -16.03 41.75 1.32
N ALA A 583 -16.62 42.70 0.58
CA ALA A 583 -16.02 44.01 0.37
C ALA A 583 -16.58 44.98 1.42
N ALA A 584 -15.74 45.32 2.41
CA ALA A 584 -16.02 46.38 3.37
C ALA A 584 -16.28 47.70 2.61
N PRO A 585 -17.32 48.49 2.97
CA PRO A 585 -17.52 49.78 2.35
C PRO A 585 -16.47 50.76 2.89
N GLY A 586 -15.73 51.36 1.96
CA GLY A 586 -14.76 52.41 2.24
C GLY A 586 -15.42 53.60 2.95
N GLY A 587 -14.78 54.05 4.01
CA GLY A 587 -15.11 55.32 4.65
C GLY A 587 -14.70 56.48 3.74
N SER A 588 -15.68 57.20 3.23
CA SER A 588 -15.53 58.60 2.81
C SER A 588 -15.84 59.50 4.00
N GLY A 589 -14.91 60.38 4.37
CA GLY A 589 -15.17 61.48 5.29
C GLY A 589 -16.08 62.54 4.66
N ASP A 590 -16.83 63.27 5.48
CA ASP A 590 -16.55 64.69 5.76
C ASP A 590 -17.59 65.34 6.71
N ALA A 591 -17.04 66.25 7.52
CA ALA A 591 -17.62 67.48 8.08
C ALA A 591 -18.88 67.44 8.97
N SER A 592 -18.65 67.67 10.28
CA SER A 592 -19.26 68.75 11.10
C SER A 592 -18.40 69.00 12.32
#